data_AF-A0A358SRX5-F1
#
_entry.id   AF-A0A358SRX5-F1
#
_cell.length_a   1.000
_cell.length_b   1.000
_cell.length_c   1.000
_cell.angle_alpha   90.00
_cell.angle_beta   90.00
_cell.angle_gamma   90.00
#
_symmetry.space_group_name_H-M   'P 1'
#
loop_
_entity.id
_entity.type
_entity.pdbx_description
1 polymer ?
#
loop_
_entity_poly.entity_id
_entity_poly.type
_entity_poly.pdbx_seq_one_letter_code
_entity_poly.pdbx_strand_id
1 'polypeptide(L)'
;MPRAAADGFVVGVTNPKTAVFFAAVLPQFVNRAAGHVPAQMLLLGLLFVLISLVSDASWTVVAGGARAWFGRSPRRMEMMGGAGGLALIGLGITLAVTGRKD
;
A
#
# COMPACT_ATOMS: atom_id res chain seq x y z
N MET A 1 7.73 -19.08 1.08
CA MET A 1 6.34 -18.61 0.91
C MET A 1 5.54 -18.58 2.21
N PRO A 2 5.41 -19.66 3.02
CA PRO A 2 4.55 -19.63 4.22
C PRO A 2 5.06 -18.68 5.32
N ARG A 3 6.38 -18.55 5.50
CA ARG A 3 6.97 -17.59 6.44
C ARG A 3 6.67 -16.14 6.09
N ALA A 4 6.91 -15.73 4.85
CA ALA A 4 6.65 -14.35 4.42
C ALA A 4 5.18 -13.93 4.57
N ALA A 5 4.24 -14.85 4.32
CA ALA A 5 2.82 -14.58 4.54
C ALA A 5 2.49 -14.43 6.04
N ALA A 6 3.06 -15.28 6.89
CA ALA A 6 2.90 -15.18 8.34
C ALA A 6 3.54 -13.91 8.90
N ASP A 7 4.77 -13.57 8.47
CA ASP A 7 5.48 -12.37 8.87
C ASP A 7 4.69 -11.12 8.46
N GLY A 8 4.18 -11.08 7.22
CA GLY A 8 3.33 -10.01 6.73
C GLY A 8 2.02 -9.88 7.50
N PHE A 9 1.37 -10.99 7.83
CA PHE A 9 0.17 -10.99 8.67
C PHE A 9 0.45 -10.44 10.07
N VAL A 10 1.52 -10.91 10.72
CA VAL A 10 1.92 -10.44 12.05
C VAL A 10 2.23 -8.95 12.01
N VAL A 11 3.05 -8.50 11.06
CA VAL A 11 3.38 -7.07 10.90
C VAL A 11 2.11 -6.24 10.63
N GLY A 12 1.20 -6.73 9.80
CA GLY A 12 -0.05 -6.04 9.47
C GLY A 12 -0.99 -5.89 10.67
N VAL A 13 -1.22 -6.98 11.41
CA VAL A 13 -2.09 -6.98 12.61
C VAL A 13 -1.49 -6.19 13.76
N THR A 14 -0.17 -6.23 13.92
CA THR A 14 0.54 -5.46 14.96
C THR A 14 0.78 -4.01 14.57
N ASN A 15 0.39 -3.58 13.36
CA ASN A 15 0.63 -2.22 12.90
C ASN A 15 -0.28 -1.21 13.63
N PRO A 16 0.26 -0.33 14.49
CA PRO A 16 -0.54 0.60 15.26
C PRO A 16 -1.20 1.66 14.37
N LYS A 17 -0.60 1.99 13.22
CA LYS A 17 -1.19 2.94 12.26
C LYS A 17 -2.47 2.38 11.67
N THR A 18 -2.48 1.11 11.29
CA THR A 18 -3.68 0.44 10.76
C THR A 18 -4.78 0.39 11.81
N ALA A 19 -4.44 0.06 13.06
CA ALA A 19 -5.39 0.04 14.17
C ALA A 19 -6.02 1.41 14.42
N VAL A 20 -5.20 2.48 14.49
CA VAL A 20 -5.68 3.86 14.67
C VAL A 20 -6.54 4.30 13.50
N PHE A 21 -6.15 3.98 12.27
CA PHE A 21 -6.96 4.28 11.08
C PHE A 21 -8.35 3.65 11.18
N PHE A 22 -8.43 2.35 11.45
CA PHE A 22 -9.73 1.68 11.56
C PHE A 22 -10.56 2.20 12.74
N ALA A 23 -9.94 2.46 13.89
CA ALA A 23 -10.62 3.03 15.05
C ALA A 23 -11.20 4.43 14.75
N ALA A 24 -10.51 5.24 13.95
CA ALA A 24 -10.98 6.57 13.57
C ALA A 24 -12.04 6.53 12.45
N VAL A 25 -11.90 5.62 11.50
CA VAL A 25 -12.66 5.64 10.23
C VAL A 25 -13.88 4.73 10.26
N LEU A 26 -13.74 3.47 10.71
CA LEU A 26 -14.84 2.49 10.66
C LEU A 26 -16.10 2.93 11.41
N PRO A 27 -16.03 3.51 12.63
CA PRO A 27 -17.24 3.90 13.36
C PRO A 27 -18.11 4.91 12.62
N GLN A 28 -17.54 5.68 11.68
CA GLN A 28 -18.27 6.68 10.89
C GLN A 28 -19.21 6.05 9.85
N PHE A 29 -18.97 4.78 9.47
CA PHE A 29 -19.74 4.05 8.47
C PHE A 29 -20.77 3.08 9.08
N VAL A 30 -20.80 2.97 10.41
CA VAL A 30 -21.72 2.06 11.12
C VAL A 30 -23.06 2.74 11.36
N ASN A 31 -24.15 2.04 11.06
CA ASN A 31 -25.48 2.47 11.46
C ASN A 31 -25.81 1.96 12.87
N ARG A 32 -25.78 2.87 13.85
CA ARG A 32 -26.10 2.54 15.25
C ARG A 32 -27.55 2.11 15.46
N ALA A 33 -28.49 2.62 14.66
CA ALA A 33 -29.91 2.27 14.75
C ALA A 33 -30.21 0.86 14.21
N ALA A 34 -29.38 0.33 13.31
CA ALA A 34 -29.49 -1.03 12.78
C ALA A 34 -29.00 -2.11 13.77
N GLY A 35 -28.38 -1.72 14.90
CA GLY A 35 -27.90 -2.65 15.93
C GLY A 35 -26.60 -3.39 15.58
N HIS A 36 -26.05 -4.13 16.55
CA HIS A 36 -24.85 -4.99 16.40
C HIS A 36 -23.63 -4.31 15.76
N VAL A 37 -23.23 -3.16 16.33
CA VAL A 37 -22.08 -2.36 15.90
C VAL A 37 -20.78 -3.18 15.71
N PRO A 38 -20.37 -4.09 16.61
CA PRO A 38 -19.15 -4.87 16.42
C PRO A 38 -19.17 -5.74 15.15
N ALA A 39 -20.32 -6.31 14.80
CA ALA A 39 -20.45 -7.13 13.59
C ALA A 39 -20.35 -6.28 12.32
N GLN A 40 -20.95 -5.08 12.31
CA GLN A 40 -20.79 -4.13 11.21
C GLN A 40 -19.33 -3.69 11.05
N MET A 41 -18.63 -3.41 12.16
CA MET A 41 -17.21 -3.06 12.13
C MET A 41 -16.34 -4.19 11.59
N LEU A 42 -16.58 -5.44 12.01
CA LEU A 42 -15.87 -6.62 11.49
C LEU A 42 -16.11 -6.80 9.99
N LEU A 43 -17.35 -6.65 9.53
CA LEU A 43 -17.70 -6.76 8.11
C LEU A 43 -16.98 -5.69 7.27
N LEU A 44 -17.04 -4.42 7.70
CA LEU A 44 -16.37 -3.32 7.01
C LEU A 44 -14.85 -3.48 7.00
N GLY A 45 -14.26 -3.93 8.10
CA GLY A 45 -12.83 -4.24 8.17
C GLY A 45 -12.43 -5.38 7.22
N LEU A 46 -13.22 -6.45 7.15
CA LEU A 46 -12.97 -7.57 6.24
C LEU A 46 -13.09 -7.14 4.77
N LEU A 47 -14.10 -6.33 4.43
CA LEU A 47 -14.25 -5.75 3.09
C LEU A 47 -13.05 -4.90 2.71
N PHE A 48 -12.56 -4.06 3.63
CA PHE A 48 -11.35 -3.29 3.40
C PHE A 48 -10.15 -4.19 3.10
N VAL A 49 -9.90 -5.20 3.93
CA VAL A 49 -8.79 -6.14 3.72
C VAL A 49 -8.89 -6.86 2.38
N LEU A 50 -10.10 -7.26 1.98
CA LEU A 50 -10.32 -7.91 0.68
C LEU A 50 -10.00 -6.96 -0.49
N ILE A 51 -10.46 -5.71 -0.42
CA ILE A 51 -10.17 -4.70 -1.44
C ILE A 51 -8.67 -4.43 -1.52
N SER A 52 -8.00 -4.28 -0.38
CA SER A 52 -6.54 -4.11 -0.31
C SER A 52 -5.82 -5.29 -0.94
N LEU A 53 -6.21 -6.52 -0.59
CA LEU A 53 -5.59 -7.74 -1.13
C LEU A 53 -5.73 -7.82 -2.65
N VAL A 54 -6.93 -7.55 -3.19
CA VAL A 54 -7.18 -7.56 -4.64
C VAL A 54 -6.36 -6.48 -5.34
N SER A 55 -6.31 -5.28 -4.75
CA SER A 55 -5.53 -4.16 -5.28
C SER A 55 -4.03 -4.50 -5.33
N ASP A 56 -3.46 -4.99 -4.24
CA ASP A 56 -2.05 -5.35 -4.15
C ASP A 56 -1.70 -6.53 -5.07
N ALA A 57 -2.58 -7.52 -5.16
CA ALA A 57 -2.41 -8.65 -6.07
C ALA A 57 -2.42 -8.17 -7.53
N SER A 58 -3.36 -7.30 -7.90
CA SER A 58 -3.42 -6.72 -9.25
C SER A 58 -2.15 -5.95 -9.59
N TRP A 59 -1.65 -5.14 -8.66
CA TRP A 59 -0.42 -4.38 -8.83
C TRP A 59 0.78 -5.30 -8.99
N THR A 60 0.85 -6.38 -8.21
CA THR A 60 1.92 -7.38 -8.29
C THR A 60 1.96 -8.05 -9.66
N VAL A 61 0.79 -8.42 -10.21
CA VAL A 61 0.70 -9.01 -11.55
C VAL A 61 1.15 -8.02 -12.62
N VAL A 62 0.69 -6.77 -12.56
CA VAL A 62 1.07 -5.72 -13.51
C VAL A 62 2.57 -5.42 -13.43
N ALA A 63 3.11 -5.26 -12.23
CA ALA A 63 4.53 -5.00 -12.01
C ALA A 63 5.41 -6.18 -12.48
N GLY A 64 4.97 -7.41 -12.25
CA GLY A 64 5.63 -8.61 -12.75
C GLY A 64 5.68 -8.65 -14.28
N GLY A 65 4.55 -8.36 -14.93
CA GLY A 65 4.46 -8.25 -16.40
C GLY A 65 5.34 -7.14 -16.95
N ALA A 66 5.31 -5.95 -16.34
CA ALA A 66 6.16 -4.83 -16.72
C ALA A 66 7.65 -5.19 -16.60
N ARG A 67 8.07 -5.77 -15.47
CA ARG A 67 9.46 -6.21 -15.25
C ARG A 67 9.91 -7.22 -16.31
N ALA A 68 9.06 -8.19 -16.63
CA ALA A 68 9.35 -9.17 -17.68
C ALA A 68 9.50 -8.51 -19.06
N TRP A 69 8.70 -7.49 -19.37
CA TRP A 69 8.78 -6.74 -20.62
C TRP A 69 10.03 -5.86 -20.72
N PHE A 70 10.38 -5.14 -19.65
CA PHE A 70 11.61 -4.35 -19.59
C PHE A 70 12.87 -5.23 -19.71
N GLY A 71 12.83 -6.44 -19.13
CA GLY A 71 13.92 -7.42 -19.22
C GLY A 71 14.23 -7.94 -20.63
N ARG A 72 13.37 -7.70 -21.62
CA ARG A 72 13.58 -8.14 -23.01
C ARG A 72 14.59 -7.28 -23.78
N SER A 73 15.00 -6.13 -23.26
CA SER A 73 15.96 -5.23 -23.91
C SER A 73 16.83 -4.50 -22.89
N PRO A 74 18.17 -4.59 -22.98
CA PRO A 74 19.10 -3.88 -22.09
C PRO A 74 18.84 -2.38 -22.03
N ARG A 75 18.59 -1.76 -23.19
CA ARG A 75 18.29 -0.32 -23.31
C ARG A 75 17.03 0.09 -22.54
N ARG A 76 15.98 -0.74 -22.53
CA ARG A 76 14.74 -0.46 -21.80
C ARG A 76 14.95 -0.52 -20.28
N MET A 77 15.80 -1.45 -19.83
CA MET A 77 16.18 -1.55 -18.42
C MET A 77 17.00 -0.33 -17.97
N GLU A 78 17.96 0.11 -18.79
CA GLU A 78 18.77 1.31 -18.52
C GLU A 78 17.91 2.57 -18.46
N MET A 79 16.95 2.74 -19.38
CA MET A 79 16.02 3.88 -19.36
C MET A 79 15.15 3.90 -18.10
N MET A 80 14.67 2.74 -17.65
CA MET A 80 13.86 2.63 -16.43
C MET A 80 14.69 3.00 -15.18
N GLY A 81 15.94 2.53 -15.10
CA GLY A 81 16.87 2.90 -14.03
C GLY A 81 17.20 4.41 -14.05
N GLY A 82 17.49 4.95 -15.24
CA GLY A 82 17.76 6.37 -15.42
C GLY A 82 16.58 7.27 -15.04
N ALA A 83 15.36 6.88 -15.43
CA ALA A 83 14.13 7.60 -15.05
C ALA A 83 13.90 7.61 -13.53
N GLY A 84 14.12 6.46 -12.87
CA GLY A 84 14.05 6.37 -11.41
C GLY A 84 15.08 7.26 -10.71
N GLY A 85 16.32 7.27 -11.21
CA GLY A 85 17.36 8.16 -10.72
C GLY A 85 17.01 9.64 -10.89
N LEU A 86 16.50 10.03 -12.06
CA LEU A 86 16.06 11.40 -12.32
C LEU A 86 14.92 11.84 -11.40
N ALA A 87 13.97 10.94 -11.14
CA ALA A 87 12.87 11.19 -10.22
C ALA A 87 13.36 11.42 -8.78
N LEU A 88 14.32 10.61 -8.31
CA LEU A 88 14.93 10.78 -6.99
C LEU A 88 15.72 12.09 -6.88
N ILE A 89 16.46 12.47 -7.91
CA ILE A 89 17.14 13.78 -7.97
C ILE A 89 16.13 14.92 -7.90
N GLY A 90 15.05 14.84 -8.69
CA GLY A 90 13.97 15.83 -8.67
C GLY A 90 13.30 15.95 -7.29
N LEU A 91 13.06 14.82 -6.62
CA LEU A 91 12.53 14.80 -5.26
C LEU A 91 13.52 15.45 -4.27
N GLY A 92 14.81 15.12 -4.37
CA GLY A 92 15.86 15.69 -3.53
C GLY A 92 16.01 17.21 -3.72
N ILE A 93 15.94 17.69 -4.95
CA ILE A 93 15.94 19.13 -5.26
C ILE A 93 14.70 19.79 -4.66
N THR A 94 13.52 19.20 -4.85
CA THR A 94 12.27 19.72 -4.28
C THR A 94 12.40 19.84 -2.77
N LEU A 95 12.85 18.79 -2.09
CA LEU A 95 13.08 18.79 -0.65
C LEU A 95 14.14 19.82 -0.21
N ALA A 96 15.21 20.03 -0.98
CA ALA A 96 16.22 21.03 -0.66
C ALA A 96 15.68 22.47 -0.79
N VAL A 97 14.75 22.70 -1.71
CA VAL A 97 14.15 24.02 -1.96
C VAL A 97 12.96 24.29 -1.03
N THR A 98 12.12 23.28 -0.76
CA THR A 98 10.91 23.42 0.06
C THR A 98 11.11 22.99 1.51
N GLY A 99 12.20 22.30 1.82
CA GLY A 99 12.54 21.85 3.16
C GLY A 99 12.76 23.05 4.07
N ARG A 100 11.80 23.29 4.96
CA ARG A 100 11.94 24.25 6.06
C ARG A 100 13.13 23.84 6.93
N LYS A 101 13.98 24.81 7.26
CA LYS A 101 15.01 24.70 8.29
C LYS A 101 14.31 24.88 9.65
N ASP A 102 13.64 23.85 10.13
CA ASP A 102 13.18 23.77 11.51
C ASP A 102 14.12 22.82 12.27
#